data_AF-A0A0F9F107-F1
#
_entry.id   AF-A0A0F9F107-F1
#
_cell.length_a   1.000
_cell.length_b   1.000
_cell.length_c   1.000
_cell.angle_alpha   90.00
_cell.angle_beta   90.00
_cell.angle_gamma   90.00
#
_symmetry.space_group_name_H-M   'P 1'
#
loop_
_entity.id
_entity.type
_entity.pdbx_description
1 polymer ?
#
loop_
_entity_poly.entity_id
_entity_poly.type
_entity_poly.pdbx_seq_one_letter_code
_entity_poly.pdbx_strand_id
1 'polypeptide(L)'
;MIPLSELEKAVREGLAYLKAQEDVEEGEVFASANGVLLTRLNYTSHIPCNGVEEPKSVVNYGVGVQAVLRGPSTGSGQAQEVGRIGFGSETSDISVEGVKSALDKARKGAVADPEFKSLARPTGEQRKLADYHDPKVLEIKDVDLVDAGWRVVNGALRVFQTSEPLGNLVERPEKLSELGLIVSGDVTILQERMAIGSYAMPEVQTDESALIMSFITSMVEREGSKGSGYEATTRLDGFTDEAGREAAQAAIATIGGVRLPSGDYRVVFGRQATMEIMHYIVLPGLSTGMFYAVGSPFMGQMGQQVASAKFSIYDDGAAPGLVGSKGITCEGLPTGRTELIKDGRLEDAVKLLQQFIENPVPEGGDERAQRMSSVAFPFKKQTAPAGPAKESKM
;
A
#
# COMPACT_ATOMS: atom_id res chain seq x y z
N MET A 1 20.08 1.31 -4.53
CA MET A 1 19.08 2.39 -4.66
C MET A 1 19.78 3.74 -4.57
N ILE A 2 19.24 4.79 -5.21
CA ILE A 2 19.75 6.17 -5.08
C ILE A 2 19.71 6.59 -3.59
N PRO A 3 20.77 7.24 -3.05
CA PRO A 3 20.77 7.76 -1.69
C PRO A 3 19.74 8.88 -1.48
N LEU A 4 19.16 8.96 -0.28
CA LEU A 4 18.19 10.01 0.07
C LEU A 4 18.77 11.42 -0.12
N SER A 5 20.06 11.61 0.20
CA SER A 5 20.76 12.89 0.03
C SER A 5 20.83 13.37 -1.43
N GLU A 6 20.91 12.45 -2.39
CA GLU A 6 20.91 12.80 -3.82
C GLU A 6 19.50 13.21 -4.28
N LEU A 7 18.45 12.56 -3.77
CA LEU A 7 17.06 12.98 -4.03
C LEU A 7 16.77 14.36 -3.43
N GLU A 8 17.23 14.61 -2.21
CA GLU A 8 17.08 15.91 -1.55
C GLU A 8 17.78 17.03 -2.35
N LYS A 9 19.01 16.75 -2.81
CA LYS A 9 19.76 17.67 -3.68
C LYS A 9 19.03 17.92 -4.99
N ALA A 10 18.52 16.88 -5.66
CA ALA A 10 17.77 16.99 -6.90
C ALA A 10 16.54 17.90 -6.75
N VAL A 11 15.76 17.71 -5.69
CA VAL A 11 14.59 18.57 -5.39
C VAL A 11 15.02 20.01 -5.12
N ARG A 12 16.08 20.22 -4.34
CA ARG A 12 16.59 21.56 -4.02
C ARG A 12 17.03 22.32 -5.26
N GLU A 13 17.80 21.67 -6.13
CA GLU A 13 18.27 22.24 -7.40
C GLU A 13 17.10 22.45 -8.37
N GLY A 14 16.17 21.51 -8.44
CA GLY A 14 14.96 21.62 -9.25
C GLY A 14 14.07 22.80 -8.83
N LEU A 15 13.85 22.99 -7.54
CA LEU A 15 13.10 24.14 -7.02
C LEU A 15 13.78 25.46 -7.32
N ALA A 16 15.11 25.53 -7.22
CA ALA A 16 15.86 26.71 -7.60
C ALA A 16 15.70 27.02 -9.11
N TYR A 17 15.69 25.99 -9.96
CA TYR A 17 15.44 26.15 -11.40
C TYR A 17 14.02 26.63 -11.69
N LEU A 18 12.99 26.04 -11.07
CA LEU A 18 11.59 26.45 -11.22
C LEU A 18 11.40 27.92 -10.82
N LYS A 19 11.99 28.36 -9.69
CA LYS A 19 11.90 29.76 -9.22
C LYS A 19 12.52 30.78 -10.18
N ALA A 20 13.43 30.34 -11.05
CA ALA A 20 14.03 31.19 -12.07
C ALA A 20 13.16 31.33 -13.34
N GLN A 21 12.03 30.61 -13.43
CA GLN A 21 11.12 30.66 -14.57
C GLN A 21 10.03 31.72 -14.33
N GLU A 22 9.93 32.71 -15.22
CA GLU A 22 8.98 33.83 -15.06
C GLU A 22 7.49 33.42 -15.18
N ASP A 23 7.24 32.29 -15.83
CA ASP A 23 5.90 31.77 -16.09
C ASP A 23 5.36 30.87 -14.97
N VAL A 24 6.19 30.44 -14.02
CA VAL A 24 5.81 29.53 -12.92
C VAL A 24 5.46 30.33 -11.66
N GLU A 25 4.17 30.36 -11.31
CA GLU A 25 3.65 31.09 -10.14
C GLU A 25 3.74 30.28 -8.85
N GLU A 26 3.38 29.01 -8.90
CA GLU A 26 3.64 28.03 -7.85
C GLU A 26 4.29 26.80 -8.47
N GLY A 27 5.24 26.20 -7.74
CA GLY A 27 5.99 25.05 -8.22
C GLY A 27 6.25 24.06 -7.09
N GLU A 28 6.19 22.78 -7.44
CA GLU A 28 6.54 21.64 -6.59
C GLU A 28 7.42 20.68 -7.38
N VAL A 29 8.47 20.19 -6.73
CA VAL A 29 9.38 19.19 -7.27
C VAL A 29 9.40 18.00 -6.34
N PHE A 30 9.13 16.82 -6.89
CA PHE A 30 9.18 15.54 -6.21
C PHE A 30 10.26 14.68 -6.85
N ALA A 31 11.08 13.99 -6.04
CA ALA A 31 12.03 13.00 -6.51
C ALA A 31 11.84 11.71 -5.71
N SER A 32 11.89 10.56 -6.38
CA SER A 32 11.79 9.27 -5.71
C SER A 32 12.73 8.22 -6.27
N ALA A 33 13.06 7.25 -5.43
CA ALA A 33 13.73 6.02 -5.81
C ALA A 33 13.08 4.85 -5.06
N ASN A 34 12.53 3.91 -5.82
CA ASN A 34 11.77 2.78 -5.32
C ASN A 34 12.42 1.48 -5.77
N GLY A 35 12.64 0.57 -4.83
CA GLY A 35 13.12 -0.79 -5.04
C GLY A 35 11.99 -1.77 -4.82
N VAL A 36 11.82 -2.70 -5.76
CA VAL A 36 10.91 -3.83 -5.63
C VAL A 36 11.74 -5.09 -5.77
N LEU A 37 11.83 -5.85 -4.69
CA LEU A 37 12.43 -7.18 -4.67
C LEU A 37 11.30 -8.20 -4.55
N LEU A 38 11.28 -9.17 -5.44
CA LEU A 38 10.23 -10.18 -5.51
C LEU A 38 10.91 -11.54 -5.61
N THR A 39 10.48 -12.51 -4.83
CA THR A 39 10.77 -13.91 -5.11
C THR A 39 9.47 -14.70 -5.22
N ARG A 40 9.36 -15.47 -6.29
CA ARG A 40 8.23 -16.38 -6.50
C ARG A 40 8.52 -17.72 -5.84
N LEU A 41 7.48 -18.23 -5.17
CA LEU A 41 7.47 -19.49 -4.48
C LEU A 41 6.59 -20.46 -5.23
N ASN A 42 7.12 -21.64 -5.51
CA ASN A 42 6.42 -22.75 -6.10
C ASN A 42 7.09 -24.06 -5.70
N TYR A 43 6.58 -24.65 -4.64
CA TYR A 43 6.96 -25.97 -4.17
C TYR A 43 5.84 -26.96 -4.48
N THR A 44 6.22 -28.11 -5.03
CA THR A 44 5.34 -29.27 -5.25
C THR A 44 6.03 -30.53 -4.75
N SER A 45 5.34 -31.35 -3.96
CA SER A 45 5.96 -32.54 -3.35
C SER A 45 6.17 -33.72 -4.30
N HIS A 46 5.43 -33.79 -5.40
CA HIS A 46 5.38 -34.96 -6.30
C HIS A 46 5.93 -34.68 -7.72
N ILE A 47 6.30 -33.44 -8.00
CA ILE A 47 6.94 -33.00 -9.25
C ILE A 47 8.23 -32.27 -8.88
N PRO A 48 9.35 -32.47 -9.61
CA PRO A 48 10.56 -31.68 -9.41
C PRO A 48 10.27 -30.18 -9.51
N CYS A 49 10.68 -29.43 -8.49
CA CYS A 49 10.54 -27.98 -8.41
C CYS A 49 11.76 -27.40 -7.70
N ASN A 50 12.00 -26.10 -7.88
CA ASN A 50 13.07 -25.42 -7.14
C ASN A 50 12.59 -24.88 -5.78
N GLY A 51 11.27 -24.81 -5.55
CA GLY A 51 10.66 -24.24 -4.34
C GLY A 51 10.68 -22.72 -4.35
N VAL A 52 11.88 -22.14 -4.46
CA VAL A 52 12.12 -20.70 -4.65
C VAL A 52 12.73 -20.51 -6.04
N GLU A 53 12.00 -19.86 -6.95
CA GLU A 53 12.32 -19.93 -8.38
C GLU A 53 12.91 -18.63 -8.94
N GLU A 54 12.26 -17.49 -8.71
CA GLU A 54 12.54 -16.27 -9.48
C GLU A 54 12.81 -15.08 -8.54
N PRO A 55 14.00 -14.98 -7.90
CA PRO A 55 14.40 -13.75 -7.26
C PRO A 55 14.64 -12.67 -8.34
N LYS A 56 13.93 -11.55 -8.21
CA LYS A 56 14.00 -10.40 -9.11
C LYS A 56 14.09 -9.13 -8.30
N SER A 57 14.98 -8.24 -8.69
CA SER A 57 15.07 -6.89 -8.15
C SER A 57 14.90 -5.88 -9.29
N VAL A 58 14.07 -4.86 -9.03
CA VAL A 58 13.83 -3.73 -9.94
C VAL A 58 14.00 -2.46 -9.15
N VAL A 59 14.70 -1.49 -9.72
CA VAL A 59 14.83 -0.15 -9.15
C VAL A 59 14.29 0.84 -10.16
N ASN A 60 13.32 1.65 -9.72
CA ASN A 60 12.75 2.75 -10.48
C ASN A 60 13.08 4.05 -9.76
N TYR A 61 13.41 5.10 -10.50
CA TYR A 61 13.65 6.42 -9.94
C TYR A 61 13.32 7.50 -10.95
N GLY A 62 13.12 8.72 -10.48
CA GLY A 62 12.80 9.85 -11.34
C GLY A 62 12.36 11.09 -10.59
N VAL A 63 11.98 12.11 -11.35
CA VAL A 63 11.48 13.39 -10.84
C VAL A 63 10.10 13.71 -11.41
N GLY A 64 9.26 14.34 -10.60
CA GLY A 64 7.99 14.94 -10.99
C GLY A 64 8.02 16.44 -10.72
N VAL A 65 7.37 17.20 -11.60
CA VAL A 65 7.17 18.63 -11.48
C VAL A 65 5.68 18.93 -11.61
N GLN A 66 5.13 19.55 -10.57
CA GLN A 66 3.80 20.17 -10.63
C GLN A 66 3.98 21.69 -10.66
N ALA A 67 3.38 22.35 -11.64
CA ALA A 67 3.54 23.78 -11.85
C ALA A 67 2.19 24.45 -12.09
N VAL A 68 1.97 25.57 -11.41
CA VAL A 68 0.91 26.53 -11.67
C VAL A 68 1.52 27.62 -12.53
N LEU A 69 1.07 27.70 -13.77
CA LEU A 69 1.59 28.58 -14.80
C LEU A 69 0.68 29.79 -14.95
N ARG A 70 1.29 30.97 -15.13
CA ARG A 70 0.56 32.19 -15.40
C ARG A 70 -0.32 32.03 -16.64
N GLY A 71 -1.57 32.46 -16.53
CA GLY A 71 -2.50 32.51 -17.66
C GLY A 71 -2.03 33.53 -18.71
N PRO A 72 -2.36 33.35 -20.00
CA PRO A 72 -2.13 34.41 -20.97
C PRO A 72 -2.93 35.65 -20.57
N SER A 73 -2.26 36.81 -20.50
CA SER A 73 -2.92 38.10 -20.27
C SER A 73 -3.92 38.34 -21.40
N THR A 74 -5.21 38.18 -21.10
CA THR A 74 -6.26 38.53 -22.06
C THR A 74 -6.41 40.05 -21.98
N GLY A 75 -6.01 40.76 -23.05
CA GLY A 75 -6.00 42.23 -23.12
C GLY A 75 -7.37 42.93 -22.98
N SER A 76 -8.40 42.23 -22.51
CA SER A 76 -9.70 42.77 -22.12
C SER A 76 -9.79 42.72 -20.59
N GLY A 77 -9.68 43.87 -19.94
CA GLY A 77 -9.53 44.05 -18.48
C GLY A 77 -10.70 43.60 -17.58
N GLN A 78 -11.29 42.42 -17.82
CA GLN A 78 -12.31 41.81 -16.98
C GLN A 78 -12.24 40.27 -16.86
N ALA A 79 -11.27 39.58 -17.48
CA ALA A 79 -11.08 38.15 -17.22
C ALA A 79 -9.97 37.95 -16.18
N GLN A 80 -10.35 37.38 -15.03
CA GLN A 80 -9.43 36.90 -14.01
C GLN A 80 -8.40 35.97 -14.68
N GLU A 81 -7.10 36.23 -14.51
CA GLU A 81 -6.05 35.36 -15.06
C GLU A 81 -6.24 33.97 -14.44
N VAL A 82 -6.85 33.05 -15.19
CA VAL A 82 -7.01 31.67 -14.74
C VAL A 82 -5.66 31.00 -14.89
N GLY A 83 -5.01 30.74 -13.77
CA GLY A 83 -3.77 29.94 -13.72
C GLY A 83 -4.00 28.58 -14.39
N ARG A 84 -2.98 28.10 -15.09
CA ARG A 84 -3.00 26.77 -15.71
C ARG A 84 -2.17 25.82 -14.88
N ILE A 85 -2.74 24.70 -14.47
CA ILE A 85 -2.03 23.67 -13.72
C ILE A 85 -1.52 22.59 -14.66
N GLY A 86 -0.25 22.26 -14.54
CA GLY A 86 0.41 21.21 -15.31
C GLY A 86 1.22 20.28 -14.41
N PHE A 87 1.32 19.02 -14.84
CA PHE A 87 2.21 18.04 -14.25
C PHE A 87 3.05 17.39 -15.34
N GLY A 88 4.30 17.10 -15.04
CA GLY A 88 5.17 16.30 -15.89
C GLY A 88 6.19 15.54 -15.06
N SER A 89 6.61 14.38 -15.57
CA SER A 89 7.60 13.52 -14.94
C SER A 89 8.74 13.20 -15.90
N GLU A 90 9.90 12.90 -15.34
CA GLU A 90 11.01 12.27 -16.05
C GLU A 90 11.49 11.03 -15.30
N THR A 91 11.62 9.93 -16.03
CA THR A 91 12.05 8.65 -15.47
C THR A 91 13.55 8.47 -15.67
N SER A 92 14.19 7.77 -14.73
CA SER A 92 15.62 7.44 -14.79
C SER A 92 16.58 8.64 -14.86
N ASP A 93 16.08 9.86 -14.60
CA ASP A 93 16.87 11.09 -14.52
C ASP A 93 16.37 11.94 -13.35
N ILE A 94 17.26 12.19 -12.38
CA ILE A 94 17.00 13.09 -11.23
C ILE A 94 17.84 14.37 -11.31
N SER A 95 18.54 14.58 -12.41
CA SER A 95 19.30 15.80 -12.63
C SER A 95 18.37 16.99 -12.89
N VAL A 96 18.95 18.19 -12.88
CA VAL A 96 18.26 19.41 -13.31
C VAL A 96 17.71 19.26 -14.74
N GLU A 97 18.30 18.41 -15.59
CA GLU A 97 17.85 18.29 -16.97
C GLU A 97 16.59 17.42 -17.06
N GLY A 98 16.48 16.43 -16.17
CA GLY A 98 15.23 15.72 -15.91
C GLY A 98 14.13 16.65 -15.40
N VAL A 99 14.46 17.58 -14.49
CA VAL A 99 13.51 18.60 -14.01
C VAL A 99 13.06 19.53 -15.14
N LYS A 100 13.97 19.97 -16.01
CA LYS A 100 13.64 20.77 -17.22
C LYS A 100 12.66 20.02 -18.12
N SER A 101 12.96 18.75 -18.43
CA SER A 101 12.09 17.90 -19.24
C SER A 101 10.70 17.73 -18.61
N ALA A 102 10.65 17.47 -17.29
CA ALA A 102 9.41 17.38 -16.53
C ALA A 102 8.60 18.69 -16.55
N LEU A 103 9.25 19.84 -16.39
CA LEU A 103 8.59 21.15 -16.49
C LEU A 103 8.05 21.41 -17.91
N ASP A 104 8.79 21.05 -18.96
CA ASP A 104 8.32 21.20 -20.34
C ASP A 104 7.11 20.31 -20.63
N LYS A 105 7.06 19.11 -20.06
CA LYS A 105 5.87 18.24 -20.08
C LYS A 105 4.70 18.88 -19.33
N ALA A 106 4.95 19.43 -18.13
CA ALA A 106 3.95 20.16 -17.35
C ALA A 106 3.36 21.33 -18.14
N ARG A 107 4.21 22.13 -18.81
CA ARG A 107 3.78 23.24 -19.68
C ARG A 107 2.89 22.79 -20.83
N LYS A 108 3.24 21.68 -21.49
CA LYS A 108 2.47 21.12 -22.62
C LYS A 108 1.11 20.58 -22.17
N GLY A 109 1.06 19.93 -21.01
CA GLY A 109 -0.14 19.33 -20.44
C GLY A 109 -0.99 20.28 -19.60
N ALA A 110 -0.61 21.56 -19.48
CA ALA A 110 -1.25 22.47 -18.53
C ALA A 110 -2.69 22.82 -18.93
N VAL A 111 -3.62 22.66 -18.00
CA VAL A 111 -5.05 22.94 -18.18
C VAL A 111 -5.47 24.09 -17.27
N ALA A 112 -6.34 24.97 -17.78
CA ALA A 112 -6.95 26.02 -16.96
C ALA A 112 -7.95 25.41 -15.98
N ASP A 113 -7.77 25.66 -14.70
CA ASP A 113 -8.69 25.23 -13.64
C ASP A 113 -9.18 26.46 -12.86
N PRO A 114 -10.42 26.92 -13.12
CA PRO A 114 -11.00 28.07 -12.42
C PRO A 114 -11.25 27.84 -10.92
N GLU A 115 -11.34 26.58 -10.49
CA GLU A 115 -11.61 26.21 -9.09
C GLU A 115 -10.34 26.03 -8.27
N PHE A 116 -9.20 25.81 -8.95
CA PHE A 116 -7.88 25.67 -8.32
C PHE A 116 -7.55 26.87 -7.43
N LYS A 117 -7.02 26.58 -6.24
CA LYS A 117 -6.68 27.60 -5.23
C LYS A 117 -5.19 27.75 -5.02
N SER A 118 -4.50 26.66 -4.74
CA SER A 118 -3.05 26.61 -4.56
C SER A 118 -2.57 25.16 -4.50
N LEU A 119 -1.26 24.97 -4.62
CA LEU A 119 -0.60 23.75 -4.20
C LEU A 119 -0.68 23.59 -2.67
N ALA A 120 -0.28 22.42 -2.18
CA ALA A 120 -0.28 22.11 -0.75
C ALA A 120 0.52 23.13 0.06
N ARG A 121 -0.03 23.51 1.22
CA ARG A 121 0.58 24.49 2.14
C ARG A 121 0.66 23.91 3.55
N PRO A 122 1.69 24.28 4.34
CA PRO A 122 1.79 23.86 5.73
C PRO A 122 0.54 24.23 6.53
N THR A 123 -0.02 23.26 7.23
CA THR A 123 -1.18 23.42 8.12
C THR A 123 -0.80 23.75 9.56
N GLY A 124 0.51 23.81 9.86
CA GLY A 124 1.05 24.01 11.22
C GLY A 124 1.15 22.73 12.04
N GLU A 125 0.71 21.59 11.50
CA GLU A 125 0.89 20.29 12.11
C GLU A 125 2.37 19.90 12.15
N GLN A 126 2.76 19.13 13.16
CA GLN A 126 4.12 18.63 13.31
C GLN A 126 4.18 17.16 12.91
N ARG A 127 5.26 16.80 12.22
CA ARG A 127 5.59 15.40 11.89
C ARG A 127 5.75 14.59 13.18
N LYS A 128 4.91 13.58 13.34
CA LYS A 128 4.91 12.69 14.53
C LYS A 128 5.73 11.42 14.31
N LEU A 129 5.98 11.05 13.06
CA LEU A 129 6.62 9.80 12.70
C LEU A 129 7.88 10.08 11.87
N ALA A 130 9.04 9.77 12.47
CA ALA A 130 10.37 9.90 11.89
C ALA A 130 11.20 8.66 12.27
N ASP A 131 12.23 8.34 11.48
CA ASP A 131 13.19 7.24 11.73
C ASP A 131 12.53 5.90 12.10
N TYR A 132 11.41 5.58 11.47
CA TYR A 132 10.54 4.44 11.84
C TYR A 132 10.79 3.19 10.98
N HIS A 133 11.76 3.27 10.06
CA HIS A 133 12.10 2.24 9.10
C HIS A 133 13.15 1.30 9.64
N ASP A 134 13.19 0.09 9.12
CA ASP A 134 14.30 -0.82 9.33
C ASP A 134 15.36 -0.61 8.24
N PRO A 135 16.53 -0.01 8.56
CA PRO A 135 17.59 0.21 7.57
C PRO A 135 18.06 -1.09 6.91
N LYS A 136 17.93 -2.23 7.59
CA LYS A 136 18.31 -3.54 7.04
C LYS A 136 17.41 -3.93 5.87
N VAL A 137 16.13 -3.53 5.89
CA VAL A 137 15.21 -3.81 4.79
C VAL A 137 15.52 -2.92 3.59
N LEU A 138 15.94 -1.66 3.81
CA LEU A 138 16.38 -0.74 2.75
C LEU A 138 17.71 -1.16 2.08
N GLU A 139 18.52 -1.98 2.75
CA GLU A 139 19.82 -2.47 2.27
C GLU A 139 19.80 -3.96 1.89
N ILE A 140 18.62 -4.59 1.88
CA ILE A 140 18.48 -6.03 1.66
C ILE A 140 19.01 -6.45 0.29
N LYS A 141 19.63 -7.64 0.21
CA LYS A 141 20.20 -8.20 -1.02
C LYS A 141 19.39 -9.38 -1.52
N ASP A 142 19.62 -9.78 -2.77
CA ASP A 142 18.94 -10.91 -3.39
C ASP A 142 19.12 -12.23 -2.61
N VAL A 143 20.25 -12.42 -1.92
CA VAL A 143 20.48 -13.60 -1.06
C VAL A 143 19.53 -13.65 0.13
N ASP A 144 19.32 -12.50 0.80
CA ASP A 144 18.40 -12.40 1.95
C ASP A 144 16.94 -12.59 1.50
N LEU A 145 16.61 -12.16 0.28
CA LEU A 145 15.29 -12.38 -0.35
C LEU A 145 15.04 -13.87 -0.59
N VAL A 146 16.03 -14.61 -1.10
CA VAL A 146 15.93 -16.07 -1.30
C VAL A 146 15.76 -16.78 0.06
N ASP A 147 16.51 -16.38 1.07
CA ASP A 147 16.38 -16.91 2.43
C ASP A 147 15.01 -16.62 3.04
N ALA A 148 14.44 -15.43 2.80
CA ALA A 148 13.09 -15.08 3.18
C ALA A 148 12.05 -15.98 2.49
N GLY A 149 12.22 -16.27 1.19
CA GLY A 149 11.37 -17.22 0.47
C GLY A 149 11.43 -18.63 1.07
N TRP A 150 12.63 -19.15 1.31
CA TRP A 150 12.81 -20.46 1.94
C TRP A 150 12.28 -20.52 3.37
N ARG A 151 12.36 -19.43 4.14
CA ARG A 151 11.79 -19.36 5.49
C ARG A 151 10.30 -19.66 5.48
N VAL A 152 9.57 -19.02 4.55
CA VAL A 152 8.12 -19.16 4.40
C VAL A 152 7.75 -20.56 3.90
N VAL A 153 8.41 -21.05 2.83
CA VAL A 153 8.19 -22.41 2.31
C VAL A 153 8.43 -23.46 3.39
N ASN A 154 9.55 -23.37 4.11
CA ASN A 154 9.87 -24.31 5.19
C ASN A 154 8.86 -24.26 6.34
N GLY A 155 8.23 -23.11 6.60
CA GLY A 155 7.11 -22.98 7.54
C GLY A 155 5.92 -23.86 7.16
N ALA A 156 5.50 -23.76 5.91
CA ALA A 156 4.41 -24.58 5.36
C ALA A 156 4.77 -26.08 5.39
N LEU A 157 5.98 -26.45 4.96
CA LEU A 157 6.43 -27.84 4.92
C LEU A 157 6.49 -28.48 6.31
N ARG A 158 6.96 -27.73 7.32
CA ARG A 158 6.93 -28.21 8.73
C ARG A 158 5.51 -28.54 9.18
N VAL A 159 4.53 -27.69 8.85
CA VAL A 159 3.12 -27.93 9.18
C VAL A 159 2.61 -29.19 8.49
N PHE A 160 2.87 -29.36 7.19
CA PHE A 160 2.45 -30.57 6.48
C PHE A 160 3.08 -31.84 7.05
N GLN A 161 4.38 -31.83 7.32
CA GLN A 161 5.12 -32.99 7.83
C GLN A 161 4.68 -33.43 9.23
N THR A 162 4.26 -32.47 10.07
CA THR A 162 3.86 -32.74 11.46
C THR A 162 2.34 -32.88 11.64
N SER A 163 1.58 -32.84 10.53
CA SER A 163 0.12 -32.91 10.55
C SER A 163 -0.37 -34.35 10.77
N GLU A 164 -1.02 -34.59 11.91
CA GLU A 164 -1.72 -35.85 12.18
C GLU A 164 -2.86 -36.13 11.16
N PRO A 165 -3.73 -35.15 10.81
CA PRO A 165 -4.74 -35.38 9.77
C PRO A 165 -4.17 -35.88 8.44
N LEU A 166 -3.03 -35.35 8.00
CA LEU A 166 -2.40 -35.82 6.75
C LEU A 166 -1.72 -37.19 6.95
N GLY A 167 -1.10 -37.42 8.10
CA GLY A 167 -0.53 -38.72 8.45
C GLY A 167 -1.56 -39.84 8.39
N ASN A 168 -2.81 -39.56 8.76
CA ASN A 168 -3.91 -40.54 8.72
C ASN A 168 -4.40 -40.85 7.29
N LEU A 169 -4.05 -40.04 6.29
CA LEU A 169 -4.41 -40.26 4.87
C LEU A 169 -3.40 -41.17 4.15
N VAL A 170 -2.25 -41.47 4.75
CA VAL A 170 -1.19 -42.26 4.14
C VAL A 170 -0.81 -43.46 5.01
N GLU A 171 -0.46 -44.57 4.37
CA GLU A 171 -0.07 -45.81 5.08
C GLU A 171 1.25 -45.65 5.87
N ARG A 172 2.15 -44.79 5.37
CA ARG A 172 3.46 -44.53 5.96
C ARG A 172 3.88 -43.07 5.74
N PRO A 173 4.67 -42.46 6.63
CA PRO A 173 5.09 -41.06 6.52
C PRO A 173 5.84 -40.73 5.21
N GLU A 174 6.56 -41.69 4.62
CA GLU A 174 7.31 -41.46 3.38
C GLU A 174 6.40 -41.22 2.16
N LYS A 175 5.13 -41.64 2.24
CA LYS A 175 4.14 -41.44 1.18
C LYS A 175 3.42 -40.08 1.27
N LEU A 176 3.73 -39.24 2.26
CA LEU A 176 3.10 -37.92 2.41
C LEU A 176 3.25 -37.05 1.16
N SER A 177 4.38 -37.16 0.47
CA SER A 177 4.64 -36.44 -0.79
C SER A 177 3.68 -36.85 -1.92
N GLU A 178 3.11 -38.05 -1.88
CA GLU A 178 2.16 -38.53 -2.88
C GLU A 178 0.80 -37.81 -2.80
N LEU A 179 0.48 -37.16 -1.68
CA LEU A 179 -0.76 -36.37 -1.49
C LEU A 179 -0.82 -35.10 -2.35
N GLY A 180 0.28 -34.74 -3.00
CA GLY A 180 0.38 -33.52 -3.80
C GLY A 180 0.32 -32.27 -2.94
N LEU A 181 1.33 -32.11 -2.08
CA LEU A 181 1.49 -30.92 -1.25
C LEU A 181 2.08 -29.80 -2.11
N ILE A 182 1.34 -28.69 -2.21
CA ILE A 182 1.73 -27.54 -3.01
C ILE A 182 1.82 -26.32 -2.09
N VAL A 183 2.90 -25.54 -2.22
CA VAL A 183 3.08 -24.24 -1.57
C VAL A 183 3.47 -23.26 -2.65
N SER A 184 2.61 -22.29 -2.94
CA SER A 184 2.83 -21.29 -3.96
C SER A 184 2.57 -19.88 -3.43
N GLY A 185 3.15 -18.88 -4.06
CA GLY A 185 2.98 -17.49 -3.65
C GLY A 185 4.20 -16.65 -3.93
N ASP A 186 4.38 -15.60 -3.14
CA ASP A 186 5.53 -14.73 -3.25
C ASP A 186 5.97 -14.15 -1.90
N VAL A 187 7.22 -13.71 -1.87
CA VAL A 187 7.70 -12.72 -0.91
C VAL A 187 8.09 -11.47 -1.69
N THR A 188 7.47 -10.35 -1.34
CA THR A 188 7.69 -9.05 -1.95
C THR A 188 8.25 -8.08 -0.91
N ILE A 189 9.34 -7.39 -1.25
CA ILE A 189 9.94 -6.33 -0.44
C ILE A 189 9.89 -5.05 -1.24
N LEU A 190 9.26 -4.04 -0.65
CA LEU A 190 9.21 -2.68 -1.16
C LEU A 190 10.16 -1.82 -0.35
N GLN A 191 10.96 -1.04 -1.05
CA GLN A 191 11.87 -0.07 -0.50
C GLN A 191 11.56 1.26 -1.20
N GLU A 192 11.37 2.33 -0.46
CA GLU A 192 10.99 3.62 -1.02
C GLU A 192 11.83 4.72 -0.39
N ARG A 193 12.24 5.66 -1.20
CA ARG A 193 12.86 6.91 -0.78
C ARG A 193 12.23 8.03 -1.56
N MET A 194 11.90 9.10 -0.89
CA MET A 194 11.34 10.28 -1.54
C MET A 194 11.85 11.58 -0.94
N ALA A 195 11.93 12.59 -1.79
CA ALA A 195 12.14 13.97 -1.42
C ALA A 195 11.11 14.84 -2.13
N ILE A 196 10.63 15.87 -1.46
CA ILE A 196 9.69 16.83 -2.04
C ILE A 196 9.93 18.21 -1.48
N GLY A 197 9.70 19.22 -2.30
CA GLY A 197 9.54 20.58 -1.81
C GLY A 197 8.74 21.40 -2.79
N SER A 198 8.24 22.52 -2.30
CA SER A 198 7.41 23.44 -3.07
C SER A 198 7.75 24.88 -2.73
N TYR A 199 7.12 25.84 -3.41
CA TYR A 199 7.30 27.25 -3.05
C TYR A 199 6.75 27.55 -1.65
N ALA A 200 5.69 26.87 -1.24
CA ALA A 200 5.10 26.96 0.09
C ALA A 200 5.89 26.16 1.15
N MET A 201 6.64 25.14 0.73
CA MET A 201 7.51 24.30 1.57
C MET A 201 8.95 24.29 1.00
N PRO A 202 9.71 25.40 1.16
CA PRO A 202 11.03 25.53 0.56
C PRO A 202 12.09 24.66 1.24
N GLU A 203 11.87 24.25 2.49
CA GLU A 203 12.66 23.22 3.14
C GLU A 203 12.22 21.85 2.63
N VAL A 204 13.13 21.15 1.97
CA VAL A 204 12.86 19.83 1.37
C VAL A 204 12.46 18.85 2.46
N GLN A 205 11.29 18.23 2.27
CA GLN A 205 10.79 17.15 3.12
C GLN A 205 11.22 15.82 2.53
N THR A 206 11.58 14.87 3.40
CA THR A 206 12.04 13.55 2.99
C THR A 206 11.37 12.45 3.79
N ASP A 207 11.19 11.30 3.16
CA ASP A 207 10.79 10.06 3.83
C ASP A 207 11.49 8.88 3.19
N GLU A 208 11.70 7.86 4.00
CA GLU A 208 12.03 6.53 3.51
C GLU A 208 10.82 5.64 3.79
N SER A 209 10.73 4.45 3.21
CA SER A 209 9.88 3.39 3.75
C SER A 209 10.29 2.01 3.31
N ALA A 210 9.97 1.02 4.12
CA ALA A 210 10.22 -0.36 3.79
C ALA A 210 9.08 -1.26 4.26
N LEU A 211 8.74 -2.24 3.42
CA LEU A 211 7.68 -3.20 3.66
C LEU A 211 8.09 -4.55 3.12
N ILE A 212 7.95 -5.59 3.94
CA ILE A 212 8.05 -6.99 3.54
C ILE A 212 6.64 -7.58 3.59
N MET A 213 6.21 -8.21 2.51
CA MET A 213 4.95 -8.94 2.42
C MET A 213 5.21 -10.35 1.92
N SER A 214 4.41 -11.30 2.40
CA SER A 214 4.28 -12.60 1.76
C SER A 214 2.81 -12.98 1.64
N PHE A 215 2.46 -13.55 0.48
CA PHE A 215 1.12 -14.06 0.19
C PHE A 215 1.26 -15.49 -0.28
N ILE A 216 0.72 -16.41 0.51
CA ILE A 216 0.94 -17.84 0.33
C ILE A 216 -0.39 -18.53 0.11
N THR A 217 -0.41 -19.41 -0.87
CA THR A 217 -1.43 -20.43 -1.06
C THR A 217 -0.79 -21.78 -0.80
N SER A 218 -1.50 -22.65 -0.09
CA SER A 218 -1.10 -24.05 0.06
C SER A 218 -2.25 -24.97 -0.33
N MET A 219 -1.93 -26.13 -0.86
CA MET A 219 -2.92 -27.12 -1.29
C MET A 219 -2.50 -28.53 -0.89
N VAL A 220 -3.51 -29.36 -0.64
CA VAL A 220 -3.37 -30.83 -0.62
C VAL A 220 -4.19 -31.32 -1.79
N GLU A 221 -3.51 -31.55 -2.91
CA GLU A 221 -4.14 -31.75 -4.22
C GLU A 221 -5.07 -32.97 -4.24
N ARG A 222 -4.65 -34.11 -3.67
CA ARG A 222 -5.48 -35.32 -3.63
C ARG A 222 -6.79 -35.14 -2.88
N GLU A 223 -6.80 -34.25 -1.89
CA GLU A 223 -7.97 -33.94 -1.08
C GLU A 223 -8.79 -32.76 -1.63
N GLY A 224 -8.34 -32.14 -2.73
CA GLY A 224 -9.00 -30.97 -3.32
C GLY A 224 -9.12 -29.78 -2.36
N SER A 225 -8.16 -29.65 -1.43
CA SER A 225 -8.19 -28.64 -0.36
C SER A 225 -7.19 -27.52 -0.60
N LYS A 226 -7.51 -26.32 -0.13
CA LYS A 226 -6.72 -25.10 -0.32
C LYS A 226 -6.79 -24.22 0.92
N GLY A 227 -5.66 -23.64 1.28
CA GLY A 227 -5.53 -22.61 2.30
C GLY A 227 -4.75 -21.42 1.80
N SER A 228 -4.94 -20.30 2.47
CA SER A 228 -4.19 -19.07 2.23
C SER A 228 -3.64 -18.53 3.54
N GLY A 229 -2.50 -17.86 3.47
CA GLY A 229 -1.84 -17.22 4.59
C GLY A 229 -1.05 -16.02 4.10
N TYR A 230 -0.92 -15.01 4.95
CA TYR A 230 -0.25 -13.77 4.60
C TYR A 230 0.48 -13.18 5.79
N GLU A 231 1.55 -12.45 5.52
CA GLU A 231 2.32 -11.73 6.54
C GLU A 231 2.81 -10.42 5.94
N ALA A 232 2.74 -9.35 6.72
CA ALA A 232 3.22 -8.04 6.31
C ALA A 232 3.87 -7.34 7.49
N THR A 233 5.08 -6.83 7.30
CA THR A 233 5.90 -6.20 8.36
C THR A 233 6.80 -5.12 7.77
N THR A 234 7.13 -4.11 8.56
CA THR A 234 8.09 -3.06 8.18
C THR A 234 9.52 -3.35 8.64
N ARG A 235 9.74 -4.52 9.27
CA ARG A 235 11.03 -4.89 9.86
C ARG A 235 11.45 -6.32 9.51
N LEU A 236 12.73 -6.50 9.25
CA LEU A 236 13.31 -7.79 8.86
C LEU A 236 13.31 -8.80 10.01
N ASP A 237 13.54 -8.33 11.25
CA ASP A 237 13.48 -9.15 12.46
C ASP A 237 12.05 -9.60 12.82
N GLY A 238 11.06 -8.85 12.34
CA GLY A 238 9.64 -9.18 12.47
C GLY A 238 9.13 -10.13 11.38
N PHE A 239 9.90 -10.43 10.34
CA PHE A 239 9.47 -11.31 9.25
C PHE A 239 9.73 -12.79 9.58
N THR A 240 8.68 -13.58 9.67
CA THR A 240 8.71 -14.96 10.15
C THR A 240 8.30 -15.97 9.07
N ASP A 241 7.83 -17.15 9.47
CA ASP A 241 7.29 -18.19 8.61
C ASP A 241 5.76 -18.30 8.74
N GLU A 242 5.10 -17.29 9.35
CA GLU A 242 3.70 -17.34 9.76
C GLU A 242 2.77 -17.50 8.55
N ALA A 243 3.02 -16.77 7.45
CA ALA A 243 2.21 -16.88 6.23
C ALA A 243 2.19 -18.31 5.66
N GLY A 244 3.35 -18.97 5.62
CA GLY A 244 3.46 -20.34 5.13
C GLY A 244 2.78 -21.34 6.06
N ARG A 245 2.96 -21.16 7.38
CA ARG A 245 2.29 -21.98 8.38
C ARG A 245 0.77 -21.83 8.32
N GLU A 246 0.26 -20.61 8.27
CA GLU A 246 -1.19 -20.32 8.20
C GLU A 246 -1.80 -20.90 6.93
N ALA A 247 -1.15 -20.74 5.78
CA ALA A 247 -1.63 -21.30 4.51
C ALA A 247 -1.74 -22.83 4.56
N ALA A 248 -0.71 -23.52 5.07
CA ALA A 248 -0.73 -24.97 5.21
C ALA A 248 -1.78 -25.45 6.23
N GLN A 249 -1.91 -24.76 7.36
CA GLN A 249 -2.94 -25.06 8.37
C GLN A 249 -4.34 -24.90 7.80
N ALA A 250 -4.60 -23.83 7.07
CA ALA A 250 -5.89 -23.59 6.40
C ALA A 250 -6.18 -24.65 5.33
N ALA A 251 -5.17 -25.09 4.58
CA ALA A 251 -5.33 -26.15 3.59
C ALA A 251 -5.75 -27.47 4.25
N ILE A 252 -5.07 -27.87 5.33
CA ILE A 252 -5.42 -29.08 6.09
C ILE A 252 -6.83 -28.95 6.69
N ALA A 253 -7.17 -27.80 7.27
CA ALA A 253 -8.44 -27.57 7.94
C ALA A 253 -9.66 -27.61 7.00
N THR A 254 -9.44 -27.43 5.69
CA THR A 254 -10.51 -27.43 4.67
C THR A 254 -10.72 -28.79 3.99
N ILE A 255 -9.92 -29.80 4.34
CA ILE A 255 -10.12 -31.18 3.88
C ILE A 255 -11.50 -31.68 4.31
N GLY A 256 -12.23 -32.29 3.37
CA GLY A 256 -13.60 -32.76 3.62
C GLY A 256 -14.64 -31.63 3.70
N GLY A 257 -14.32 -30.44 3.20
CA GLY A 257 -15.25 -29.32 3.12
C GLY A 257 -16.57 -29.70 2.41
N VAL A 258 -17.68 -29.20 2.94
CA VAL A 258 -19.03 -29.49 2.43
C VAL A 258 -19.65 -28.28 1.76
N ARG A 259 -20.52 -28.53 0.77
CA ARG A 259 -21.33 -27.46 0.18
C ARG A 259 -22.47 -27.09 1.12
N LEU A 260 -22.54 -25.82 1.51
CA LEU A 260 -23.67 -25.30 2.27
C LEU A 260 -24.88 -25.05 1.34
N PRO A 261 -26.11 -25.43 1.76
CA PRO A 261 -27.33 -25.01 1.09
C PRO A 261 -27.47 -23.48 1.03
N SER A 262 -28.27 -22.99 0.10
CA SER A 262 -28.61 -21.55 0.06
C SER A 262 -29.55 -21.20 1.21
N GLY A 263 -29.28 -20.07 1.88
CA GLY A 263 -30.08 -19.60 3.00
C GLY A 263 -29.39 -18.46 3.74
N ASP A 264 -30.05 -17.99 4.80
CA ASP A 264 -29.54 -16.91 5.65
C ASP A 264 -28.72 -17.50 6.81
N TYR A 265 -27.48 -17.05 6.93
CA TYR A 265 -26.54 -17.51 7.95
C TYR A 265 -25.98 -16.35 8.77
N ARG A 266 -25.73 -16.60 10.05
CA ARG A 266 -24.87 -15.73 10.85
C ARG A 266 -23.43 -16.05 10.51
N VAL A 267 -22.72 -15.10 9.92
CA VAL A 267 -21.33 -15.25 9.50
C VAL A 267 -20.42 -14.49 10.44
N VAL A 268 -19.35 -15.14 10.89
CA VAL A 268 -18.24 -14.48 11.58
C VAL A 268 -17.13 -14.29 10.56
N PHE A 269 -16.85 -13.04 10.18
CA PHE A 269 -15.77 -12.74 9.25
C PHE A 269 -14.42 -12.89 9.94
N GLY A 270 -13.53 -13.67 9.31
CA GLY A 270 -12.11 -13.66 9.66
C GLY A 270 -11.43 -12.36 9.26
N ARG A 271 -10.16 -12.22 9.64
CA ARG A 271 -9.36 -11.01 9.36
C ARG A 271 -9.29 -10.68 7.87
N GLN A 272 -8.98 -11.68 7.04
CA GLN A 272 -8.85 -11.50 5.59
C GLN A 272 -10.17 -11.04 4.95
N ALA A 273 -11.28 -11.75 5.19
CA ALA A 273 -12.57 -11.38 4.64
C ALA A 273 -13.04 -9.98 5.10
N THR A 274 -12.74 -9.61 6.35
CA THR A 274 -13.01 -8.26 6.85
C THR A 274 -12.18 -7.23 6.09
N MET A 275 -10.88 -7.47 5.91
CA MET A 275 -9.98 -6.58 5.16
C MET A 275 -10.44 -6.41 3.71
N GLU A 276 -10.79 -7.49 3.01
CA GLU A 276 -11.25 -7.44 1.62
C GLU A 276 -12.54 -6.62 1.47
N ILE A 277 -13.53 -6.81 2.35
CA ILE A 277 -14.76 -6.01 2.33
C ILE A 277 -14.44 -4.52 2.58
N MET A 278 -13.56 -4.23 3.54
CA MET A 278 -13.17 -2.84 3.81
C MET A 278 -12.46 -2.23 2.60
N HIS A 279 -11.47 -2.91 2.04
CA HIS A 279 -10.63 -2.41 0.97
C HIS A 279 -11.38 -2.24 -0.36
N TYR A 280 -12.20 -3.20 -0.75
CA TYR A 280 -12.85 -3.18 -2.07
C TYR A 280 -14.21 -2.48 -2.08
N ILE A 281 -14.89 -2.37 -0.93
CA ILE A 281 -16.28 -1.88 -0.88
C ILE A 281 -16.38 -0.62 -0.04
N VAL A 282 -15.93 -0.66 1.21
CA VAL A 282 -16.20 0.43 2.17
C VAL A 282 -15.30 1.64 1.93
N LEU A 283 -13.98 1.43 1.89
CA LEU A 283 -12.99 2.51 1.80
C LEU A 283 -13.08 3.31 0.49
N PRO A 284 -13.29 2.71 -0.70
CA PRO A 284 -13.49 3.48 -1.93
C PRO A 284 -14.71 4.39 -1.82
N GLY A 285 -15.79 3.94 -1.19
CA GLY A 285 -16.97 4.75 -0.91
C GLY A 285 -16.70 5.93 0.04
N LEU A 286 -15.69 5.84 0.89
CA LEU A 286 -15.25 6.90 1.82
C LEU A 286 -14.13 7.77 1.24
N SER A 287 -13.87 7.71 -0.06
CA SER A 287 -12.85 8.54 -0.71
C SER A 287 -13.41 9.88 -1.17
N THR A 288 -12.63 10.94 -1.03
CA THR A 288 -13.02 12.29 -1.48
C THR A 288 -13.32 12.31 -2.99
N GLY A 289 -12.56 11.54 -3.79
CA GLY A 289 -12.79 11.39 -5.22
C GLY A 289 -14.18 10.83 -5.56
N MET A 290 -14.64 9.82 -4.84
CA MET A 290 -15.99 9.26 -5.03
C MET A 290 -17.10 10.23 -4.62
N PHE A 291 -16.86 11.10 -3.65
CA PHE A 291 -17.81 12.17 -3.29
C PHE A 291 -17.87 13.26 -4.35
N TYR A 292 -16.73 13.72 -4.86
CA TYR A 292 -16.69 14.70 -5.97
C TYR A 292 -17.32 14.18 -7.25
N ALA A 293 -17.14 12.89 -7.53
CA ALA A 293 -17.81 12.21 -8.65
C ALA A 293 -19.30 11.94 -8.41
N VAL A 294 -19.85 12.28 -7.23
CA VAL A 294 -21.24 11.99 -6.82
C VAL A 294 -21.54 10.48 -6.91
N GLY A 295 -20.52 9.64 -6.75
CA GLY A 295 -20.60 8.18 -6.85
C GLY A 295 -20.62 7.47 -5.51
N SER A 296 -20.34 8.17 -4.40
CA SER A 296 -20.29 7.55 -3.08
C SER A 296 -21.68 7.09 -2.60
N PRO A 297 -21.81 5.87 -2.03
CA PRO A 297 -23.06 5.44 -1.39
C PRO A 297 -23.37 6.24 -0.10
N PHE A 298 -22.40 7.02 0.40
CA PHE A 298 -22.53 7.84 1.60
C PHE A 298 -22.89 9.31 1.31
N MET A 299 -23.29 9.63 0.06
CA MET A 299 -23.75 10.97 -0.30
C MET A 299 -24.92 11.42 0.59
N GLY A 300 -24.79 12.62 1.17
CA GLY A 300 -25.79 13.18 2.08
C GLY A 300 -25.87 12.54 3.48
N GLN A 301 -24.97 11.60 3.80
CA GLN A 301 -24.96 10.89 5.09
C GLN A 301 -24.01 11.49 6.14
N MET A 302 -23.48 12.69 5.90
CA MET A 302 -22.55 13.35 6.84
C MET A 302 -23.21 13.54 8.22
N GLY A 303 -22.53 13.09 9.28
CA GLY A 303 -23.02 13.08 10.66
C GLY A 303 -24.10 12.02 10.97
N GLN A 304 -24.59 11.29 9.96
CA GLN A 304 -25.64 10.27 10.12
C GLN A 304 -25.07 8.93 10.57
N GLN A 305 -25.92 8.11 11.18
CA GLN A 305 -25.60 6.74 11.56
C GLN A 305 -25.61 5.85 10.31
N VAL A 306 -24.43 5.44 9.85
CA VAL A 306 -24.24 4.61 8.64
C VAL A 306 -23.86 3.16 8.97
N ALA A 307 -23.47 2.88 10.22
CA ALA A 307 -23.13 1.54 10.70
C ALA A 307 -23.56 1.35 12.16
N SER A 308 -23.35 0.15 12.71
CA SER A 308 -23.56 -0.14 14.13
C SER A 308 -22.76 0.82 15.02
N ALA A 309 -23.31 1.23 16.15
CA ALA A 309 -22.62 2.11 17.11
C ALA A 309 -21.34 1.47 17.72
N LYS A 310 -21.14 0.16 17.53
CA LYS A 310 -19.92 -0.55 17.94
C LYS A 310 -18.79 -0.50 16.91
N PHE A 311 -19.03 0.16 15.76
CA PHE A 311 -18.14 0.12 14.62
C PHE A 311 -17.54 1.51 14.36
N SER A 312 -16.20 1.57 14.32
CA SER A 312 -15.46 2.78 14.00
C SER A 312 -14.36 2.46 13.00
N ILE A 313 -14.09 3.39 12.09
CA ILE A 313 -12.99 3.37 11.12
C ILE A 313 -12.26 4.71 11.23
N TYR A 314 -10.95 4.64 11.37
CA TYR A 314 -10.06 5.78 11.23
C TYR A 314 -8.86 5.39 10.38
N ASP A 315 -8.28 6.37 9.70
CA ASP A 315 -6.98 6.29 9.06
C ASP A 315 -5.95 6.94 9.99
N ASP A 316 -4.79 6.31 10.20
CA ASP A 316 -3.72 6.88 11.02
C ASP A 316 -2.37 6.63 10.36
N GLY A 317 -2.02 7.54 9.44
CA GLY A 317 -0.77 7.46 8.68
C GLY A 317 0.49 7.62 9.54
N ALA A 318 0.37 8.12 10.78
CA ALA A 318 1.49 8.35 11.68
C ALA A 318 1.66 7.24 12.74
N ALA A 319 0.83 6.19 12.71
CA ALA A 319 0.89 5.11 13.70
C ALA A 319 2.18 4.27 13.52
N PRO A 320 3.01 4.05 14.56
CA PRO A 320 4.28 3.33 14.41
C PRO A 320 4.08 1.82 14.16
N GLY A 321 4.98 1.22 13.38
CA GLY A 321 5.06 -0.23 13.17
C GLY A 321 3.98 -0.82 12.25
N LEU A 322 3.30 0.04 11.50
CA LEU A 322 2.21 -0.30 10.61
C LEU A 322 2.67 -0.19 9.15
N VAL A 323 2.21 -1.12 8.31
CA VAL A 323 2.69 -1.33 6.92
C VAL A 323 2.35 -0.19 5.95
N GLY A 324 1.51 0.75 6.37
CA GLY A 324 1.16 1.94 5.60
C GLY A 324 1.46 3.25 6.23
N SER A 325 2.24 3.21 7.30
CA SER A 325 2.62 4.44 7.97
C SER A 325 3.65 5.19 7.15
N LYS A 326 3.38 6.48 6.99
CA LYS A 326 4.18 7.45 6.26
C LYS A 326 4.46 8.62 7.17
N GLY A 327 5.67 9.14 7.22
CA GLY A 327 5.97 10.33 8.03
C GLY A 327 5.36 11.59 7.43
N ILE A 328 5.27 11.63 6.10
CA ILE A 328 4.71 12.71 5.30
C ILE A 328 3.83 12.16 4.17
N THR A 329 2.91 12.98 3.67
CA THR A 329 2.13 12.70 2.46
C THR A 329 3.00 12.84 1.22
N CYS A 330 2.47 12.42 0.07
CA CYS A 330 3.10 12.67 -1.23
C CYS A 330 3.22 14.15 -1.59
N GLU A 331 2.56 15.05 -0.84
CA GLU A 331 2.66 16.51 -0.97
C GLU A 331 3.59 17.11 0.10
N GLY A 332 4.26 16.29 0.92
CA GLY A 332 5.20 16.75 1.95
C GLY A 332 4.56 17.21 3.26
N LEU A 333 3.25 17.02 3.45
CA LEU A 333 2.57 17.39 4.70
C LEU A 333 2.70 16.27 5.74
N PRO A 334 2.85 16.58 7.04
CA PRO A 334 2.79 15.57 8.10
C PRO A 334 1.54 14.69 8.02
N THR A 335 1.70 13.39 8.18
CA THR A 335 0.54 12.49 8.32
C THR A 335 -0.04 12.55 9.73
N GLY A 336 -1.30 12.13 9.84
CA GLY A 336 -2.01 12.13 11.11
C GLY A 336 -3.17 11.15 11.13
N ARG A 337 -3.97 11.28 12.18
CA ARG A 337 -5.15 10.47 12.42
C ARG A 337 -6.40 11.19 11.94
N THR A 338 -7.20 10.48 11.17
CA THR A 338 -8.41 10.96 10.51
C THR A 338 -9.54 9.98 10.79
N GLU A 339 -10.54 10.42 11.54
CA GLU A 339 -11.74 9.62 11.78
C GLU A 339 -12.61 9.63 10.52
N LEU A 340 -13.02 8.45 10.03
CA LEU A 340 -13.92 8.30 8.88
C LEU A 340 -15.32 7.94 9.35
N ILE A 341 -15.41 6.95 10.23
CA ILE A 341 -16.65 6.53 10.88
C ILE A 341 -16.37 6.42 12.38
N LYS A 342 -17.11 7.12 13.21
CA LYS A 342 -16.96 7.08 14.67
C LYS A 342 -18.26 6.68 15.33
N ASP A 343 -18.23 5.60 16.10
CA ASP A 343 -19.42 5.04 16.77
C ASP A 343 -20.58 4.85 15.79
N GLY A 344 -20.24 4.36 14.60
CA GLY A 344 -21.11 4.10 13.46
C GLY A 344 -21.63 5.35 12.73
N ARG A 345 -21.16 6.56 13.06
CA ARG A 345 -21.52 7.80 12.39
C ARG A 345 -20.45 8.27 11.40
N LEU A 346 -20.87 8.74 10.24
CA LEU A 346 -19.95 9.26 9.22
C LEU A 346 -19.44 10.66 9.62
N GLU A 347 -18.12 10.83 9.59
CA GLU A 347 -17.43 12.10 9.90
C GLU A 347 -17.35 13.04 8.68
N ASP A 348 -16.93 14.29 8.89
CA ASP A 348 -16.92 15.35 7.89
C ASP A 348 -16.19 15.01 6.58
N ALA A 349 -16.73 15.48 5.46
CA ALA A 349 -16.21 15.24 4.10
C ALA A 349 -14.74 15.62 3.89
N VAL A 350 -14.25 16.65 4.59
CA VAL A 350 -12.84 17.12 4.48
C VAL A 350 -11.85 16.09 5.05
N LYS A 351 -12.33 15.21 5.93
CA LYS A 351 -11.56 14.13 6.57
C LYS A 351 -11.65 12.83 5.78
N LEU A 352 -12.30 12.81 4.62
CA LEU A 352 -12.36 11.60 3.81
C LEU A 352 -11.00 11.26 3.21
N LEU A 353 -10.83 10.00 2.82
CA LEU A 353 -9.59 9.55 2.22
C LEU A 353 -9.39 10.26 0.89
N GLN A 354 -8.37 11.11 0.83
CA GLN A 354 -7.88 11.65 -0.43
C GLN A 354 -7.23 10.51 -1.21
N GLN A 355 -8.01 9.69 -1.93
CA GLN A 355 -7.47 8.75 -2.91
C GLN A 355 -7.16 9.53 -4.17
N PHE A 356 -5.87 9.75 -4.45
CA PHE A 356 -5.46 9.99 -5.83
C PHE A 356 -5.54 8.65 -6.55
N ILE A 357 -6.42 8.59 -7.55
CA ILE A 357 -6.86 7.40 -8.28
C ILE A 357 -5.68 6.46 -8.62
N GLU A 358 -5.77 5.24 -8.08
CA GLU A 358 -5.03 4.05 -8.47
C GLU A 358 -5.56 3.57 -9.83
N ASN A 359 -4.70 3.47 -10.84
CA ASN A 359 -4.90 2.56 -11.97
C ASN A 359 -3.59 1.80 -12.20
N PRO A 360 -3.61 0.47 -12.37
CA PRO A 360 -2.47 -0.27 -12.91
C PRO A 360 -2.25 0.21 -14.34
N VAL A 361 -1.04 0.71 -14.64
CA VAL A 361 -0.66 1.13 -15.99
C VAL A 361 -0.69 -0.10 -16.92
N PRO A 362 -1.53 -0.13 -17.98
CA PRO A 362 -1.16 -0.82 -19.20
C PRO A 362 -0.09 0.00 -19.89
N GLU A 363 0.97 -0.64 -20.37
CA GLU A 363 2.09 -0.05 -21.12
C GLU A 363 1.68 1.20 -21.95
N GLY A 364 2.01 2.41 -21.47
CA GLY A 364 1.82 3.66 -22.21
C GLY A 364 1.36 4.86 -21.38
N GLY A 365 2.31 5.69 -20.95
CA GLY A 365 2.22 7.16 -21.06
C GLY A 365 1.09 7.91 -20.34
N ASP A 366 0.83 7.64 -19.06
CA ASP A 366 0.26 8.64 -18.13
C ASP A 366 0.64 8.27 -16.68
N GLU A 367 1.77 8.82 -16.20
CA GLU A 367 2.42 8.42 -14.95
C GLU A 367 2.02 9.34 -13.78
N ARG A 368 0.86 9.06 -13.17
CA ARG A 368 0.62 9.49 -11.78
C ARG A 368 1.48 8.61 -10.85
N ALA A 369 2.33 9.24 -10.04
CA ALA A 369 3.08 8.58 -8.99
C ALA A 369 2.12 7.81 -8.07
N GLN A 370 2.29 6.50 -8.02
CA GLN A 370 1.36 5.56 -7.42
C GLN A 370 1.47 5.61 -5.90
N ARG A 371 0.36 5.92 -5.22
CA ARG A 371 0.24 5.93 -3.77
C ARG A 371 -0.20 4.55 -3.31
N MET A 372 0.67 3.79 -2.62
CA MET A 372 0.17 2.76 -1.71
C MET A 372 -0.44 3.48 -0.51
N SER A 373 -1.76 3.68 -0.54
CA SER A 373 -2.51 3.88 0.70
C SER A 373 -2.71 2.50 1.33
N SER A 374 -1.70 2.00 2.02
CA SER A 374 -1.95 0.99 3.04
C SER A 374 -2.71 1.70 4.15
N VAL A 375 -4.04 1.60 4.15
CA VAL A 375 -4.80 1.78 5.38
C VAL A 375 -4.27 0.73 6.33
N ALA A 376 -3.37 1.14 7.21
CA ALA A 376 -2.83 0.24 8.18
C ALA A 376 -3.84 0.10 9.31
N PHE A 377 -4.44 -1.08 9.41
CA PHE A 377 -5.23 -1.44 10.56
C PHE A 377 -4.28 -1.91 11.68
N PRO A 378 -4.21 -1.23 12.84
CA PRO A 378 -3.49 -1.76 13.98
C PRO A 378 -4.25 -2.95 14.58
N PHE A 379 -3.99 -4.16 14.11
CA PHE A 379 -4.37 -5.37 14.83
C PHE A 379 -3.20 -5.83 15.71
N LYS A 380 -3.16 -5.28 16.92
CA LYS A 380 -2.37 -5.88 18.01
C LYS A 380 -3.03 -7.22 18.36
N LYS A 381 -2.24 -8.30 18.38
CA LYS A 381 -2.67 -9.65 18.84
C LYS A 381 -3.01 -9.57 20.32
N GLN A 382 -4.22 -9.14 20.66
CA GLN A 382 -4.78 -9.30 22.01
C GLN A 382 -5.53 -10.62 22.02
N THR A 383 -4.86 -11.68 22.46
CA THR A 383 -5.54 -12.87 22.96
C THR A 383 -6.22 -12.48 24.26
N ALA A 384 -7.47 -12.00 24.18
CA ALA A 384 -8.34 -11.98 25.34
C ALA A 384 -8.77 -13.44 25.62
N PRO A 385 -8.62 -13.95 26.85
CA PRO A 385 -9.16 -15.26 27.19
C PRO A 385 -10.67 -15.22 26.98
N ALA A 386 -11.20 -16.18 26.20
CA ALA A 386 -12.63 -16.36 26.03
C ALA A 386 -13.26 -16.64 27.40
N GLY A 387 -13.99 -15.66 27.94
CA GLY A 387 -14.83 -15.87 29.11
C GLY A 387 -15.95 -16.88 28.78
N PRO A 388 -16.44 -17.64 29.77
CA PRO A 388 -17.39 -18.71 29.51
C PRO A 388 -18.70 -18.15 28.91
N ALA A 389 -19.12 -18.74 27.80
CA ALA A 389 -20.41 -18.46 27.18
C ALA A 389 -21.53 -18.81 28.17
N LYS A 390 -22.33 -17.82 28.57
CA LYS A 390 -23.59 -18.08 29.28
C LYS A 390 -24.59 -18.60 28.26
N GLU A 391 -25.00 -19.85 28.41
CA GLU A 391 -26.19 -20.40 27.76
C GLU A 391 -27.42 -19.56 28.15
N SER A 392 -28.02 -18.87 27.19
CA SER A 392 -29.39 -18.40 27.33
C SER A 392 -30.32 -19.48 26.77
N LYS A 393 -31.02 -20.17 27.67
CA LYS A 393 -32.16 -21.02 27.32
C LYS A 393 -33.23 -20.18 26.62
N MET A 394 -33.69 -20.65 25.46
CA MET A 394 -35.07 -20.53 25.01
C MET A 394 -35.55 -21.91 24.61
#